data_AF-A0A2M8C058-F1
#
_entry.id   AF-A0A2M8C058-F1
#
_cell.length_a   1.000
_cell.length_b   1.000
_cell.length_c   1.000
_cell.angle_alpha   90.00
_cell.angle_beta   90.00
_cell.angle_gamma   90.00
#
_symmetry.space_group_name_H-M   'P 1'
#
loop_
_entity.id
_entity.type
_entity.pdbx_description
1 polymer ?
#
loop_
_entity_poly.entity_id
_entity_poly.type
_entity_poly.pdbx_seq_one_letter_code
_entity_poly.pdbx_strand_id
1 'polypeptide(L)'
;MRSGSNDKAITYEELTPGYEFPPASYELNASLISKYLEAVDSKGGVLNQVQDVPPLAIAAYAMTSMSRFLLLPPGTIHASQELEFFRLVPVGTKVNCQAKVARRLTRGQMRMLVLEFNV
;
A
#
# COMPACT_ATOMS: atom_id res chain seq x y z
N MET A 1 12.50 12.97 10.70
CA MET A 1 12.35 14.10 9.77
C MET A 1 11.72 13.59 8.48
N ARG A 2 10.49 14.02 8.16
CA ARG A 2 9.82 13.69 6.90
C ARG A 2 10.34 14.64 5.83
N SER A 3 11.13 14.14 4.88
CA SER A 3 11.46 14.90 3.67
C SER A 3 10.20 14.96 2.81
N GLY A 4 9.74 16.17 2.52
CA GLY A 4 8.48 16.42 1.82
C GLY A 4 8.59 16.18 0.33
N SER A 5 7.77 15.26 -0.18
CA SER A 5 7.08 15.51 -1.44
C SER A 5 5.81 16.28 -1.10
N ASN A 6 5.58 17.40 -1.77
CA ASN A 6 4.31 18.11 -1.73
C ASN A 6 3.31 17.33 -2.61
N ASP A 7 3.04 16.08 -2.23
CA ASP A 7 2.12 15.21 -2.94
C ASP A 7 0.74 15.85 -2.84
N LYS A 8 0.30 16.46 -3.93
CA LYS A 8 -0.98 17.17 -4.00
C LYS A 8 -2.07 16.16 -3.64
N ALA A 9 -2.71 16.38 -2.51
CA ALA A 9 -3.72 15.48 -2.02
C ALA A 9 -4.96 15.56 -2.94
N ILE A 10 -5.48 14.39 -3.31
CA ILE A 10 -6.54 14.20 -4.31
C ILE A 10 -7.87 14.04 -3.58
N THR A 11 -8.90 14.72 -4.09
CA THR A 11 -10.26 14.60 -3.57
C THR A 11 -10.97 13.37 -4.13
N TYR A 12 -12.01 12.89 -3.44
CA TYR A 12 -12.79 11.75 -3.94
C TYR A 12 -13.40 12.01 -5.32
N GLU A 13 -13.77 13.25 -5.60
CA GLU A 13 -14.37 13.69 -6.85
C GLU A 13 -13.44 13.52 -8.05
N GLU A 14 -12.13 13.67 -7.84
CA GLU A 14 -11.08 13.51 -8.86
C GLU A 14 -10.73 12.04 -9.15
N LEU A 15 -11.11 11.10 -8.28
CA LEU A 15 -10.80 9.67 -8.40
C LEU A 15 -11.80 8.94 -9.31
N THR A 16 -11.62 9.09 -10.62
CA THR A 16 -12.43 8.40 -11.64
C THR A 16 -11.84 7.03 -12.00
N PRO A 17 -12.66 6.06 -12.46
CA PRO A 17 -12.14 4.80 -12.99
C PRO A 17 -11.09 5.04 -14.08
N GLY A 18 -9.96 4.35 -13.98
CA GLY A 18 -8.79 4.53 -14.83
C GLY A 18 -7.76 5.55 -14.30
N TYR A 19 -8.07 6.30 -13.23
CA TYR A 19 -7.07 7.16 -12.59
C TYR A 19 -5.92 6.33 -12.03
N GLU A 20 -4.69 6.68 -12.39
CA GLU A 20 -3.46 6.07 -11.89
C GLU A 20 -2.80 6.97 -10.85
N PHE A 21 -2.49 6.40 -9.68
CA PHE A 21 -1.72 7.10 -8.67
C PHE A 21 -0.25 7.18 -9.09
N PRO A 22 0.53 8.15 -8.59
CA PRO A 22 1.96 8.16 -8.85
C PRO A 22 2.62 6.84 -8.41
N PRO A 23 3.48 6.24 -9.25
CA PRO A 23 4.15 4.99 -8.90
C PRO A 23 5.10 5.20 -7.72
N ALA A 24 5.31 4.15 -6.95
CA ALA A 24 6.30 4.15 -5.86
C ALA A 24 7.23 2.96 -5.98
N SER A 25 8.52 3.18 -5.74
CA SER A 25 9.50 2.09 -5.65
C SER A 25 9.97 1.93 -4.20
N TYR A 26 10.05 0.69 -3.75
CA TYR A 26 10.58 0.34 -2.44
C TYR A 26 11.72 -0.66 -2.58
N GLU A 27 12.82 -0.40 -1.88
CA GLU A 27 13.81 -1.44 -1.61
C GLU A 27 13.40 -2.17 -0.34
N LEU A 28 13.04 -3.45 -0.46
CA LEU A 28 12.52 -4.28 0.63
C LEU A 28 13.64 -4.80 1.53
N ASN A 29 14.49 -3.89 2.03
CA ASN A 29 15.62 -4.23 2.88
C ASN A 29 15.19 -4.58 4.31
N ALA A 30 16.12 -5.16 5.08
CA ALA A 30 15.84 -5.63 6.44
C ALA A 30 15.30 -4.54 7.37
N SER A 31 15.73 -3.27 7.21
CA SER A 31 15.25 -2.15 8.02
C SER A 31 13.81 -1.73 7.67
N LEU A 32 13.41 -1.86 6.42
CA LEU A 32 12.01 -1.65 6.01
C LEU A 32 11.14 -2.79 6.57
N ILE A 33 11.56 -4.03 6.37
CA ILE A 33 10.79 -5.22 6.78
C ILE A 33 10.66 -5.30 8.30
N SER A 34 11.67 -4.87 9.07
CA SER A 34 11.58 -4.84 10.53
C SER A 34 10.45 -3.96 11.03
N LYS A 35 10.21 -2.80 10.41
CA LYS A 35 9.12 -1.90 10.76
C LYS A 35 7.76 -2.55 10.53
N TYR A 36 7.62 -3.31 9.45
CA TYR A 36 6.40 -4.07 9.20
C TYR A 36 6.19 -5.15 10.27
N LEU A 37 7.21 -5.96 10.54
CA LEU A 37 7.14 -7.06 11.52
C LEU A 37 6.82 -6.56 12.93
N GLU A 38 7.41 -5.43 13.33
CA GLU A 38 7.10 -4.74 14.58
C GLU A 38 5.64 -4.26 14.62
N ALA A 39 5.17 -3.64 13.54
CA ALA A 39 3.80 -3.13 13.44
C ALA A 39 2.73 -4.22 13.53
N VAL A 40 3.05 -5.46 13.14
CA VAL A 40 2.12 -6.61 13.20
C VAL A 40 2.39 -7.54 14.39
N ASP A 41 3.22 -7.13 15.35
CA ASP A 41 3.60 -7.90 16.54
C ASP A 41 4.02 -9.35 16.20
N SER A 42 4.77 -9.53 15.11
CA SER A 42 5.23 -10.84 14.66
C SER A 42 6.41 -11.32 15.52
N LYS A 43 6.10 -11.77 16.74
CA LYS A 43 7.05 -12.25 17.76
C LYS A 43 7.94 -13.44 17.35
N GLY A 44 7.63 -14.12 16.25
CA GLY A 44 8.39 -15.28 15.75
C GLY A 44 9.40 -14.98 14.62
N GLY A 45 9.42 -13.77 14.07
CA GLY A 45 10.29 -13.40 12.95
C GLY A 45 11.55 -12.69 13.45
N VAL A 46 12.59 -13.42 13.86
CA VAL A 46 13.91 -12.80 14.03
C VAL A 46 14.37 -12.38 12.63
N LEU A 47 14.65 -11.08 12.42
CA LEU A 47 15.09 -10.53 11.12
C LEU A 47 16.21 -11.34 10.47
N ASN A 48 17.10 -11.89 11.30
CA ASN A 48 18.24 -12.71 10.88
C ASN A 48 17.85 -14.06 10.26
N GLN A 49 16.57 -14.42 10.26
CA GLN A 49 16.03 -15.67 9.70
C GLN A 49 15.07 -15.43 8.52
N VAL A 50 14.68 -14.18 8.25
CA VAL A 50 13.74 -13.85 7.17
C VAL A 50 14.52 -13.66 5.88
N GLN A 51 14.55 -14.69 5.03
CA GLN A 51 15.14 -14.62 3.69
C GLN A 51 14.19 -13.99 2.67
N ASP A 52 12.89 -14.27 2.79
CA ASP A 52 11.84 -13.77 1.92
C ASP A 52 10.96 -12.75 2.62
N VAL A 53 10.56 -11.72 1.90
CA VAL A 53 9.67 -10.66 2.37
C VAL A 53 8.27 -11.25 2.59
N PRO A 54 7.63 -11.02 3.76
CA PRO A 54 6.24 -11.37 3.97
C PRO A 54 5.36 -10.74 2.88
N PRO A 55 4.56 -11.51 2.12
CA PRO A 55 3.83 -10.96 0.98
C PRO A 55 2.88 -9.81 1.38
N LEU A 56 2.30 -9.91 2.58
CA LEU A 56 1.43 -8.86 3.12
C LEU A 56 2.17 -7.55 3.46
N ALA A 57 3.49 -7.61 3.70
CA ALA A 57 4.32 -6.40 3.83
C ALA A 57 4.39 -5.62 2.52
N ILE A 58 4.49 -6.33 1.39
CA ILE A 58 4.51 -5.72 0.05
C ILE A 58 3.18 -5.00 -0.21
N ALA A 59 2.05 -5.68 0.08
CA ALA A 59 0.73 -5.07 -0.03
C ALA A 59 0.57 -3.84 0.87
N ALA A 60 1.05 -3.90 2.12
CA ALA A 60 1.00 -2.78 3.05
C ALA A 60 1.78 -1.55 2.54
N TYR A 61 2.97 -1.75 1.96
CA TYR A 61 3.75 -0.65 1.38
C TYR A 61 3.14 -0.11 0.08
N ALA A 62 2.54 -0.97 -0.76
CA ALA A 62 1.78 -0.53 -1.93
C ALA A 62 0.53 0.30 -1.52
N MET A 63 -0.19 -0.10 -0.48
CA MET A 63 -1.29 0.71 0.07
C MET A 63 -0.79 2.02 0.66
N THR A 64 0.36 2.01 1.33
CA THR A 64 0.98 3.21 1.93
C THR A 64 1.38 4.24 0.89
N SER A 65 1.87 3.83 -0.29
CA SER A 65 2.21 4.80 -1.35
C SER A 65 0.97 5.53 -1.84
N MET A 66 -0.10 4.78 -2.13
CA MET A 66 -1.36 5.34 -2.60
C MET A 66 -2.06 6.20 -1.52
N SER A 67 -2.08 5.74 -0.27
CA SER A 67 -2.82 6.43 0.81
C SER A 67 -2.31 7.85 1.09
N ARG A 68 -1.05 8.16 0.75
CA ARG A 68 -0.47 9.50 0.89
C ARG A 68 -1.18 10.56 0.05
N PHE A 69 -1.82 10.13 -1.04
CA PHE A 69 -2.54 11.02 -1.94
C PHE A 69 -4.02 11.16 -1.56
N LEU A 70 -4.52 10.39 -0.59
CA LEU A 70 -5.94 10.41 -0.21
C LEU A 70 -6.16 11.29 1.03
N LEU A 71 -6.98 12.32 0.90
CA LEU A 71 -7.49 13.07 2.06
C LEU A 71 -8.65 12.31 2.70
N LEU A 72 -8.33 11.45 3.67
CA LEU A 72 -9.33 10.70 4.43
C LEU A 72 -9.40 11.20 5.88
N PRO A 73 -10.60 11.52 6.40
CA PRO A 73 -10.77 11.72 7.83
C PRO A 73 -10.32 10.49 8.63
N PRO A 74 -9.85 10.67 9.88
CA PRO A 74 -9.57 9.54 10.77
C PRO A 74 -10.76 8.56 10.85
N GLY A 75 -10.48 7.25 10.81
CA GLY A 75 -11.50 6.21 10.91
C GLY A 75 -12.30 5.91 9.63
N THR A 76 -11.95 6.51 8.48
CA THR A 76 -12.73 6.36 7.23
C THR A 76 -12.45 5.06 6.46
N ILE A 77 -11.31 4.40 6.71
CA ILE A 77 -10.92 3.22 5.93
C ILE A 77 -11.66 1.99 6.44
N HIS A 78 -12.70 1.60 5.69
CA HIS A 78 -13.29 0.27 5.73
C HIS A 78 -12.90 -0.45 4.44
N ALA A 79 -12.14 -1.54 4.54
CA ALA A 79 -11.62 -2.26 3.39
C ALA A 79 -12.06 -3.73 3.41
N SER A 80 -12.42 -4.23 2.24
CA SER A 80 -12.32 -5.65 1.91
C SER A 80 -11.09 -5.81 1.02
N GLN A 81 -10.35 -6.90 1.19
CA GLN A 81 -9.12 -7.17 0.46
C GLN A 81 -9.18 -8.55 -0.18
N GLU A 82 -8.73 -8.61 -1.43
CA GLU A 82 -8.51 -9.84 -2.17
C GLU A 82 -7.11 -9.73 -2.78
N LEU A 83 -6.20 -10.60 -2.35
CA LEU A 83 -4.79 -10.52 -2.68
C LEU A 83 -4.31 -11.89 -3.15
N GLU A 84 -3.59 -11.90 -4.27
CA GLU A 84 -2.92 -13.08 -4.81
C GLU A 84 -1.42 -12.83 -4.85
N PHE A 85 -0.64 -13.81 -4.41
CA PHE A 85 0.82 -13.72 -4.36
C PHE A 85 1.44 -14.81 -5.22
N PHE A 86 2.04 -14.40 -6.35
CA PHE A 86 2.48 -15.32 -7.39
C PHE A 86 3.90 -15.87 -7.21
N ARG A 87 4.72 -15.25 -6.34
CA ARG A 87 6.12 -15.66 -6.12
C ARG A 87 6.65 -15.19 -4.76
N LEU A 88 7.67 -15.88 -4.28
CA LEU A 88 8.50 -15.40 -3.17
C LEU A 88 9.39 -14.25 -3.63
N VAL A 89 9.64 -13.30 -2.73
CA VAL A 89 10.42 -12.10 -2.99
C VAL A 89 11.53 -12.01 -1.94
N PRO A 90 12.82 -12.15 -2.32
CA PRO A 90 13.92 -12.07 -1.38
C PRO A 90 14.04 -10.67 -0.74
N VAL A 91 14.48 -10.62 0.51
CA VAL A 91 14.86 -9.36 1.18
C VAL A 91 15.96 -8.65 0.38
N GLY A 92 15.82 -7.33 0.24
CA GLY A 92 16.70 -6.48 -0.59
C GLY A 92 16.20 -6.30 -2.02
N THR A 93 15.14 -7.01 -2.43
CA THR A 93 14.53 -6.80 -3.76
C THR A 93 13.91 -5.40 -3.85
N LYS A 94 14.12 -4.73 -4.99
CA LYS A 94 13.39 -3.51 -5.34
C LYS A 94 12.09 -3.88 -6.05
N VAL A 95 10.97 -3.38 -5.54
CA VAL A 95 9.63 -3.54 -6.14
C VAL A 95 9.08 -2.20 -6.59
N ASN A 96 8.23 -2.22 -7.62
CA ASN A 96 7.54 -1.04 -8.13
C ASN A 96 6.05 -1.23 -7.94
N CYS A 97 5.44 -0.37 -7.13
CA CYS A 97 4.01 -0.43 -6.85
C CYS A 97 3.28 0.60 -7.73
N GLN A 98 2.29 0.12 -8.47
CA GLN A 98 1.34 0.93 -9.21
C GLN A 98 -0.07 0.66 -8.66
N ALA A 99 -0.81 1.73 -8.39
CA ALA A 99 -2.22 1.64 -7.98
C ALA A 99 -3.08 2.40 -8.99
N LYS A 100 -4.30 1.90 -9.22
CA LYS A 100 -5.30 2.58 -10.03
C LYS A 100 -6.70 2.44 -9.44
N VAL A 101 -7.57 3.39 -9.78
CA VAL A 101 -9.00 3.30 -9.47
C VAL A 101 -9.65 2.37 -10.50
N ALA A 102 -10.03 1.18 -10.07
CA ALA A 102 -10.76 0.24 -10.92
C ALA A 102 -12.25 0.61 -11.00
N ARG A 103 -12.85 0.99 -9.86
CA ARG A 103 -14.25 1.41 -9.79
C ARG A 103 -14.45 2.50 -8.75
N ARG A 104 -15.45 3.35 -9.01
CA ARG A 104 -15.98 4.34 -8.07
C ARG A 104 -17.45 4.04 -7.85
N LEU A 105 -17.87 3.98 -6.58
CA LEU A 105 -19.24 3.61 -6.21
C LEU A 105 -19.80 4.63 -5.22
N THR A 106 -21.03 5.07 -5.47
CA THR A 106 -21.79 5.93 -4.55
C THR A 106 -23.08 5.22 -4.18
N ARG A 107 -23.31 4.99 -2.88
CA ARG A 107 -24.55 4.39 -2.35
C ARG A 107 -25.11 5.27 -1.24
N GLY A 108 -26.10 6.10 -1.58
CA GLY A 108 -26.58 7.15 -0.68
C GLY A 108 -25.42 8.12 -0.35
N GLN A 109 -25.12 8.29 0.94
CA GLN A 109 -23.98 9.10 1.39
C GLN A 109 -22.65 8.33 1.43
N MET A 110 -22.67 7.00 1.22
CA MET A 110 -21.46 6.18 1.25
C MET A 110 -20.71 6.29 -0.08
N ARG A 111 -19.44 6.66 0.02
CA ARG A 111 -18.50 6.77 -1.09
C ARG A 111 -17.47 5.66 -0.98
N MET A 112 -17.36 4.83 -2.02
CA MET A 112 -16.47 3.67 -2.05
C MET A 112 -15.59 3.71 -3.31
N LEU A 113 -14.41 3.11 -3.20
CA LEU A 113 -13.47 2.90 -4.29
C LEU A 113 -13.11 1.42 -4.34
N VAL A 114 -12.96 0.89 -5.55
CA VAL A 114 -12.25 -0.37 -5.80
C VAL A 114 -10.93 0.00 -6.41
N LEU A 115 -9.86 -0.47 -5.78
CA LEU A 115 -8.48 -0.17 -6.13
C LEU A 115 -7.81 -1.45 -6.60
N GLU A 116 -7.04 -1.35 -7.68
CA GLU A 116 -6.20 -2.43 -8.17
C GLU A 116 -4.74 -2.07 -7.96
N PHE A 117 -3.97 -3.03 -7.44
CA PHE A 117 -2.54 -2.90 -7.21
C PHE A 117 -1.78 -3.85 -8.13
N ASN A 118 -0.67 -3.36 -8.70
CA ASN A 118 0.29 -4.16 -9.45
C ASN A 118 1.69 -3.91 -8.87
N VAL A 119 2.42 -4.98 -8.56
CA VAL A 119 3.73 -4.94 -7.87
C VAL A 119 4.73 -5.92 -8.47
#